data_AF-A0A819LKM5-F1
#
_entry.id   AF-A0A819LKM5-F1
#
_cell.length_a   1.000
_cell.length_b   1.000
_cell.length_c   1.000
_cell.angle_alpha   90.00
_cell.angle_beta   90.00
_cell.angle_gamma   90.00
#
_symmetry.space_group_name_H-M   'P 1'
#
loop_
_entity.id
_entity.type
_entity.pdbx_description
1 polymer ?
#
loop_
_entity_poly.entity_id
_entity_poly.type
_entity_poly.pdbx_seq_one_letter_code
_entity_poly.pdbx_strand_id
1 'polypeptide(L)'
;MSIVTTLILVQQNITRYILPTMLAFGNLGNFITIGMFSQKKYQTNSCSIYLLAVSLFSFIGVNWAIVPLVYALDHPDPVSSSLILCRIRGYIIHTCSMCFRYTLMFLCADRYALCNSHVNIRALSRPQIAYRSIGFITIFWIIISVHLLIWESIENGRCGVYGIYGQIFGFYVLI
;
A
#
# COMPACT_ATOMS: atom_id res chain seq x y z
N MET A 1 10.99 -15.56 -33.16
CA MET A 1 10.99 -14.84 -31.87
C MET A 1 10.06 -15.61 -30.93
N SER A 2 10.55 -16.10 -29.79
CA SER A 2 9.74 -16.94 -28.89
C SER A 2 8.76 -16.10 -28.08
N ILE A 3 7.65 -16.69 -27.62
CA ILE A 3 6.66 -16.03 -26.74
C ILE A 3 7.32 -15.49 -25.46
N VAL A 4 8.39 -16.14 -24.99
CA VAL A 4 9.14 -15.72 -23.81
C VAL A 4 9.88 -14.40 -24.05
N THR A 5 10.49 -14.20 -25.23
CA THR A 5 11.23 -12.96 -25.50
C THR A 5 10.32 -11.78 -25.78
N THR A 6 9.14 -11.98 -26.36
CA THR A 6 8.12 -10.92 -26.48
C THR A 6 7.59 -10.50 -25.12
N LEU A 7 7.36 -11.44 -24.20
CA LEU A 7 6.89 -11.15 -22.84
C LEU A 7 7.90 -10.32 -22.05
N ILE A 8 9.19 -10.67 -22.11
CA ILE A 8 10.26 -9.94 -21.44
C ILE A 8 10.36 -8.51 -21.98
N LEU A 9 10.28 -8.33 -23.31
CA LEU A 9 10.33 -7.01 -23.94
C LEU A 9 9.14 -6.13 -23.51
N VAL A 10 7.93 -6.70 -23.48
CA VAL A 10 6.72 -6.00 -23.01
C VAL A 10 6.86 -5.61 -21.54
N GLN A 11 7.30 -6.54 -20.69
CA GLN A 11 7.51 -6.28 -19.27
C GLN A 11 8.53 -5.15 -19.04
N GLN A 12 9.64 -5.14 -19.79
CA GLN A 12 10.64 -4.08 -19.73
C GLN A 12 10.06 -2.72 -20.13
N ASN A 13 9.30 -2.66 -21.23
CA ASN A 13 8.68 -1.41 -21.69
C ASN A 13 7.66 -0.87 -20.69
N ILE A 14 6.83 -1.74 -20.11
CA ILE A 14 5.89 -1.36 -19.04
C ILE A 14 6.65 -0.81 -17.84
N THR A 15 7.69 -1.50 -17.41
CA THR A 15 8.49 -1.10 -16.25
C THR A 15 9.22 0.22 -16.49
N ARG A 16 9.65 0.49 -17.72
CA ARG A 16 10.42 1.68 -18.09
C ARG A 16 9.57 2.93 -18.28
N TYR A 17 8.36 2.80 -18.81
CA TYR A 17 7.53 3.98 -19.15
C TYR A 17 6.27 4.12 -18.29
N ILE A 18 5.57 3.02 -18.01
CA ILE A 18 4.29 3.08 -17.29
C ILE A 18 4.50 3.24 -15.78
N LEU A 19 5.43 2.49 -15.19
CA LEU A 19 5.63 2.57 -13.74
C LEU A 19 6.18 3.92 -13.25
N PRO A 20 7.16 4.57 -13.92
CA PRO A 20 7.63 5.89 -13.51
C PRO A 20 6.58 6.98 -13.69
N THR A 21 5.73 6.88 -14.72
CA THR A 21 4.63 7.83 -14.90
C THR A 21 3.57 7.66 -13.81
N MET A 22 3.18 6.43 -13.48
CA MET A 22 2.30 6.16 -12.34
C MET A 22 2.90 6.64 -11.03
N LEU A 23 4.21 6.44 -10.81
CA LEU A 23 4.92 6.92 -9.63
C LEU A 23 4.89 8.46 -9.55
N ALA A 24 5.17 9.16 -10.65
CA ALA A 24 5.20 10.62 -10.69
C ALA A 24 3.82 11.22 -10.40
N PHE A 25 2.78 10.80 -11.13
CA PHE A 25 1.42 11.30 -10.92
C PHE A 25 0.85 10.87 -9.56
N GLY A 26 1.10 9.63 -9.14
CA GLY A 26 0.65 9.11 -7.84
C GLY A 26 1.29 9.86 -6.66
N ASN A 27 2.60 10.07 -6.69
CA ASN A 27 3.28 10.85 -5.66
C ASN A 27 2.84 12.31 -5.67
N LEU A 28 2.69 12.95 -6.84
CA LEU A 28 2.22 14.33 -6.94
C LEU A 28 0.82 14.48 -6.32
N GLY A 29 -0.10 13.58 -6.66
CA GLY A 29 -1.44 13.56 -6.06
C GLY A 29 -1.40 13.40 -4.54
N ASN A 30 -0.65 12.40 -4.06
CA ASN A 30 -0.50 12.17 -2.62
C ASN A 30 0.15 13.36 -1.89
N PHE A 31 1.16 14.02 -2.46
CA PHE A 31 1.80 15.19 -1.87
C PHE A 31 0.82 16.35 -1.71
N ILE A 32 0.01 16.63 -2.74
CA ILE A 32 -1.01 17.68 -2.66
C ILE A 32 -2.03 17.34 -1.57
N THR A 33 -2.53 16.10 -1.53
CA THR A 33 -3.50 15.66 -0.53
C THR A 33 -2.94 15.74 0.90
N ILE A 34 -1.70 15.30 1.10
CA ILE A 34 -1.01 15.38 2.39
C ILE A 34 -0.82 16.85 2.79
N GLY A 35 -0.35 17.71 1.89
CA GLY A 35 -0.12 19.12 2.16
C GLY A 35 -1.41 19.89 2.53
N MET A 36 -2.51 19.60 1.84
CA MET A 36 -3.82 20.20 2.13
C MET A 36 -4.38 19.72 3.48
N PHE A 37 -4.44 18.41 3.71
CA PHE A 37 -5.11 17.84 4.89
C PHE A 37 -4.26 17.78 6.16
N SER A 38 -2.95 18.06 6.07
CA SER A 38 -2.09 18.22 7.26
C SER A 38 -2.39 19.51 8.04
N GLN A 39 -3.14 20.46 7.47
CA GLN A 39 -3.51 21.69 8.16
C GLN A 39 -4.57 21.41 9.24
N LYS A 40 -4.34 21.92 10.46
CA LYS A 40 -5.25 21.73 11.62
C LYS A 40 -6.70 22.12 11.32
N LYS A 41 -6.93 23.07 10.42
CA LYS A 41 -8.27 23.50 9.97
C LYS A 41 -9.10 22.33 9.42
N TYR A 42 -8.48 21.46 8.61
CA TYR A 42 -9.18 20.34 7.95
C TYR A 42 -9.23 19.07 8.80
N GLN A 43 -8.39 18.95 9.83
CA GLN A 43 -8.39 17.84 10.80
C GLN A 43 -9.56 17.87 11.79
N THR A 44 -10.47 18.83 11.64
CA THR A 44 -11.74 18.89 12.37
C THR A 44 -12.76 17.88 11.83
N ASN A 45 -12.59 17.42 10.59
CA ASN A 45 -13.48 16.48 9.93
C ASN A 45 -12.84 15.09 9.86
N SER A 46 -13.59 14.08 10.30
CA SER A 46 -13.23 12.65 10.28
C SER A 46 -12.81 12.16 8.90
N CYS A 47 -13.53 12.56 7.85
CA CYS A 47 -13.18 12.16 6.49
C CYS A 47 -11.82 12.70 6.03
N SER A 48 -11.49 13.95 6.35
CA SER A 48 -10.18 14.52 5.99
C SER A 48 -9.04 13.76 6.63
N ILE A 49 -9.24 13.27 7.87
CA ILE A 49 -8.27 12.46 8.61
C ILE A 49 -8.07 11.10 7.90
N TYR A 50 -9.16 10.43 7.51
CA TYR A 50 -9.07 9.19 6.74
C TYR A 50 -8.39 9.38 5.38
N LEU A 51 -8.73 10.45 4.64
CA LEU A 51 -8.08 10.77 3.36
C LEU A 51 -6.58 11.04 3.51
N LEU A 52 -6.19 11.77 4.57
CA LEU A 52 -4.78 11.99 4.89
C LEU A 52 -4.05 10.66 5.14
N ALA A 53 -4.63 9.77 5.94
CA ALA A 53 -4.03 8.46 6.23
C ALA A 53 -3.93 7.57 4.98
N VAL A 54 -4.98 7.53 4.15
CA VAL A 54 -4.98 6.80 2.87
C VAL A 54 -3.84 7.31 1.97
N SER A 55 -3.66 8.62 1.84
CA SER A 55 -2.56 9.19 1.05
C SER A 55 -1.18 8.89 1.62
N LEU A 56 -1.02 8.86 2.95
CA LEU A 56 0.24 8.45 3.58
C LEU A 56 0.58 6.98 3.30
N PHE A 57 -0.38 6.07 3.46
CA PHE A 57 -0.16 4.65 3.14
C PHE A 57 0.10 4.42 1.65
N SER A 58 -0.63 5.12 0.78
CA SER A 58 -0.43 5.08 -0.66
C SER A 58 0.97 5.58 -1.04
N PHE A 59 1.40 6.71 -0.47
CA PHE A 59 2.73 7.26 -0.71
C PHE A 59 3.83 6.28 -0.31
N ILE A 60 3.79 5.73 0.91
CA ILE A 60 4.80 4.76 1.37
C ILE A 60 4.77 3.51 0.49
N GLY A 61 3.60 2.93 0.25
CA GLY A 61 3.46 1.69 -0.52
C GLY A 61 3.94 1.80 -1.97
N VAL A 62 3.57 2.88 -2.67
CA VAL A 62 3.95 3.09 -4.09
C VAL A 62 5.46 3.27 -4.24
N ASN A 63 6.10 4.02 -3.34
CA ASN A 63 7.55 4.21 -3.41
C ASN A 63 8.31 2.89 -3.16
N TRP A 64 7.91 2.09 -2.18
CA TRP A 64 8.53 0.78 -1.92
C TRP A 64 8.22 -0.28 -2.99
N ALA A 65 7.07 -0.17 -3.68
CA ALA A 65 6.70 -1.06 -4.75
C ALA A 65 7.49 -0.78 -6.05
N ILE A 66 7.50 0.49 -6.49
CA ILE A 66 7.93 0.89 -7.83
C ILE A 66 9.41 1.29 -7.89
N VAL A 67 9.93 2.04 -6.92
CA VAL A 67 11.30 2.58 -6.99
C VAL A 67 12.36 1.47 -7.16
N PRO A 68 12.33 0.38 -6.39
CA PRO A 68 13.32 -0.69 -6.56
C PRO A 68 13.21 -1.39 -7.92
N LEU A 69 12.00 -1.46 -8.48
CA LEU A 69 11.74 -2.13 -9.76
C LEU A 69 12.19 -1.28 -10.96
N VAL A 70 12.06 0.05 -10.87
CA VAL A 70 12.60 0.96 -11.90
C VAL A 70 14.11 1.02 -11.81
N TYR A 71 14.68 1.05 -10.60
CA TYR A 71 16.13 1.05 -10.40
C TYR A 71 16.81 -0.21 -10.97
N ALA A 72 16.17 -1.36 -10.79
CA ALA A 72 16.53 -2.67 -11.32
C ALA A 72 16.65 -2.76 -12.86
N LEU A 73 16.11 -1.80 -13.62
CA LEU A 73 16.23 -1.81 -15.09
C LEU A 73 17.67 -1.52 -15.56
N ASP A 74 18.34 -0.59 -14.89
CA ASP A 74 19.65 -0.07 -15.30
C ASP A 74 20.79 -0.46 -14.33
N HIS A 75 20.44 -1.01 -13.16
CA HIS A 75 21.38 -1.36 -12.09
C HIS A 75 21.10 -2.76 -11.53
N PRO A 76 22.10 -3.42 -10.90
CA PRO A 76 21.88 -4.71 -10.24
C PRO A 76 20.80 -4.60 -9.15
N ASP A 77 19.83 -5.51 -9.19
CA ASP A 77 18.67 -5.53 -8.28
C ASP A 77 19.11 -5.61 -6.80
N PRO A 78 18.96 -4.53 -6.01
CA PRO A 78 19.34 -4.56 -4.59
C PRO A 78 18.42 -5.47 -3.77
N VAL A 79 17.17 -5.64 -4.22
CA VAL A 79 16.14 -6.50 -3.61
C VAL A 79 16.49 -7.97 -3.80
N SER A 80 16.94 -8.35 -4.99
CA SER A 80 17.32 -9.73 -5.32
C SER A 80 18.71 -10.11 -4.81
N SER A 81 19.52 -9.11 -4.42
CA SER A 81 20.85 -9.31 -3.84
C SER A 81 20.82 -9.50 -2.33
N SER A 82 19.80 -9.00 -1.63
CA SER A 82 19.74 -9.03 -0.16
C SER A 82 18.41 -9.55 0.37
N LEU A 83 18.47 -10.68 1.06
CA LEU A 83 17.30 -11.34 1.66
C LEU A 83 16.54 -10.43 2.63
N ILE A 84 17.29 -9.59 3.36
CA ILE A 84 16.73 -8.63 4.32
C ILE A 84 15.87 -7.58 3.59
N LEU A 85 16.37 -7.01 2.50
CA LEU A 85 15.66 -5.97 1.76
C LEU A 85 14.47 -6.53 0.98
N CYS A 86 14.58 -7.77 0.49
CA CYS A 86 13.46 -8.54 -0.03
C CYS A 86 12.30 -8.61 1.00
N ARG A 87 12.57 -9.18 2.18
CA ARG A 87 11.59 -9.35 3.27
C ARG A 87 10.97 -8.04 3.73
N ILE A 88 11.78 -6.99 3.91
CA ILE A 88 11.30 -5.66 4.32
C ILE A 88 10.39 -5.07 3.23
N ARG A 89 10.75 -5.22 1.95
CA ARG A 89 9.96 -4.71 0.84
C ARG A 89 8.58 -5.38 0.80
N GLY A 90 8.52 -6.70 0.84
CA GLY A 90 7.25 -7.43 0.86
C GLY A 90 6.37 -7.04 2.04
N TYR A 91 6.98 -6.99 3.23
CA TYR A 91 6.31 -6.56 4.46
C TYR A 91 5.70 -5.15 4.35
N ILE A 92 6.47 -4.15 3.87
CA ILE A 92 6.00 -2.76 3.76
C ILE A 92 4.88 -2.66 2.73
N ILE A 93 5.06 -3.25 1.54
CA ILE A 93 4.05 -3.21 0.48
C ILE A 93 2.74 -3.82 0.96
N HIS A 94 2.82 -5.00 1.59
CA HIS A 94 1.64 -5.69 2.10
C HIS A 94 0.94 -4.88 3.19
N THR A 95 1.68 -4.44 4.22
CA THR A 95 1.12 -3.67 5.33
C THR A 95 0.49 -2.37 4.85
N CYS A 96 1.16 -1.61 3.99
CA CYS A 96 0.63 -0.37 3.44
C CYS A 96 -0.60 -0.61 2.57
N SER A 97 -0.63 -1.66 1.75
CA SER A 97 -1.79 -1.99 0.90
C SER A 97 -3.02 -2.34 1.73
N MET A 98 -2.85 -3.15 2.79
CA MET A 98 -3.96 -3.51 3.68
C MET A 98 -4.44 -2.32 4.50
N CYS A 99 -3.53 -1.54 5.09
CA CYS A 99 -3.90 -0.29 5.77
C CYS A 99 -4.66 0.67 4.85
N PHE A 100 -4.23 0.82 3.59
CA PHE A 100 -4.93 1.62 2.59
C PHE A 100 -6.37 1.14 2.38
N ARG A 101 -6.58 -0.16 2.09
CA ARG A 101 -7.90 -0.73 1.79
C ARG A 101 -8.87 -0.59 2.96
N TYR A 102 -8.44 -0.96 4.16
CA TYR A 102 -9.30 -0.91 5.34
C TYR A 102 -9.59 0.53 5.79
N THR A 103 -8.61 1.43 5.67
CA THR A 103 -8.85 2.86 5.93
C THR A 103 -9.84 3.45 4.94
N LEU A 104 -9.77 3.05 3.65
CA LEU A 104 -10.75 3.43 2.64
C LEU A 104 -12.14 2.87 2.94
N MET A 105 -12.23 1.63 3.42
CA MET A 105 -13.50 1.05 3.88
C MET A 105 -14.09 1.84 5.05
N PHE A 106 -13.27 2.23 6.03
CA PHE A 106 -13.72 3.08 7.14
C PHE A 106 -14.14 4.47 6.68
N LEU A 107 -13.47 5.05 5.69
CA LEU A 107 -13.90 6.30 5.06
C LEU A 107 -15.30 6.17 4.45
N CYS A 108 -15.58 5.08 3.73
CA CYS A 108 -16.90 4.83 3.18
C CYS A 108 -17.96 4.65 4.29
N ALA A 109 -17.62 3.90 5.35
CA ALA A 109 -18.49 3.72 6.51
C ALA A 109 -18.78 5.05 7.25
N ASP A 110 -17.77 5.92 7.40
CA ASP A 110 -17.90 7.26 7.97
C ASP A 110 -18.87 8.12 7.14
N ARG A 111 -18.77 8.06 5.81
CA ARG A 111 -19.66 8.78 4.91
C ARG A 111 -21.09 8.26 4.95
N TYR A 112 -21.28 6.95 5.04
CA TYR A 112 -22.59 6.36 5.28
C TYR A 112 -23.17 6.81 6.63
N ALA A 113 -22.36 6.80 7.69
CA ALA A 113 -22.78 7.19 9.02
C ALA A 113 -23.21 8.68 9.10
N LEU A 114 -22.54 9.56 8.36
CA LEU A 114 -22.87 10.98 8.27
C LEU A 114 -24.25 11.23 7.64
N CYS A 115 -24.65 10.43 6.66
CA CYS A 115 -25.93 10.56 5.96
C CYS A 115 -27.10 9.91 6.71
N ASN A 116 -26.83 9.16 7.77
CA ASN A 116 -27.87 8.43 8.51
C ASN A 116 -28.68 9.38 9.42
N SER A 117 -29.99 9.14 9.53
CA SER A 117 -30.89 9.91 10.39
C SER A 117 -30.69 9.61 11.88
N HIS A 118 -30.17 8.43 12.22
CA HIS A 118 -29.93 8.03 13.60
C HIS A 118 -28.68 8.71 14.20
N VAL A 119 -28.89 9.46 15.29
CA VAL A 119 -27.84 10.23 15.99
C VAL A 119 -26.70 9.35 16.49
N ASN A 120 -27.00 8.13 16.95
CA ASN A 120 -25.97 7.19 17.43
C ASN A 120 -25.03 6.75 16.32
N ILE A 121 -25.56 6.53 15.11
CA ILE A 121 -24.75 6.16 13.94
C ILE A 121 -23.92 7.36 13.49
N ARG A 122 -24.52 8.56 13.43
CA ARG A 122 -23.80 9.81 13.12
C ARG A 122 -22.73 10.18 14.17
N ALA A 123 -22.82 9.66 15.39
CA ALA A 123 -21.78 9.85 16.39
C ALA A 123 -20.48 9.10 16.06
N LEU A 124 -20.53 8.08 15.18
CA LEU A 124 -19.35 7.34 14.71
C LEU A 124 -18.42 8.21 13.85
N SER A 125 -18.97 9.19 13.13
CA SER A 125 -18.21 10.08 12.27
C SER A 125 -17.54 11.24 13.01
N ARG A 126 -17.06 10.99 14.24
CA ARG A 126 -16.28 11.95 15.04
C ARG A 126 -14.78 11.80 14.77
N PRO A 127 -14.02 12.90 14.73
CA PRO A 127 -12.60 12.85 14.36
C PRO A 127 -11.76 12.01 15.33
N GLN A 128 -12.15 11.98 16.61
CA GLN A 128 -11.51 11.14 17.62
C GLN A 128 -11.64 9.64 17.33
N ILE A 129 -12.78 9.21 16.78
CA ILE A 129 -13.02 7.82 16.40
C ILE A 129 -12.18 7.48 15.17
N ALA A 130 -12.04 8.42 14.22
CA ALA A 130 -11.17 8.25 13.06
C ALA A 130 -9.70 8.03 13.44
N TYR A 131 -9.14 8.83 14.37
CA TYR A 131 -7.77 8.59 14.83
C TYR A 131 -7.61 7.24 15.52
N ARG A 132 -8.59 6.83 16.33
CA ARG A 132 -8.56 5.53 17.03
C ARG A 132 -8.67 4.36 16.06
N SER A 133 -9.56 4.43 15.07
CA SER A 133 -9.72 3.37 14.06
C SER A 133 -8.48 3.23 13.19
N ILE A 134 -7.89 4.35 12.74
CA ILE A 134 -6.64 4.35 11.96
C ILE A 134 -5.48 3.78 12.79
N GLY A 135 -5.36 4.18 14.06
CA GLY A 135 -4.34 3.63 14.95
C GLY A 135 -4.48 2.11 15.13
N PHE A 136 -5.71 1.65 15.42
CA PHE A 136 -6.02 0.24 15.60
C PHE A 136 -5.71 -0.59 14.34
N ILE A 137 -6.19 -0.15 13.18
CA ILE A 137 -6.00 -0.90 11.93
C ILE A 137 -4.51 -0.95 11.54
N THR A 138 -3.77 0.12 11.78
CA THR A 138 -2.33 0.18 11.50
C THR A 138 -1.57 -0.83 12.36
N ILE A 139 -1.84 -0.85 13.67
CA ILE A 139 -1.19 -1.80 14.59
C ILE A 139 -1.56 -3.24 14.25
N PHE A 140 -2.84 -3.50 13.98
CA PHE A 140 -3.33 -4.83 13.60
C PHE A 140 -2.60 -5.38 12.37
N TRP A 141 -2.49 -4.59 11.30
CA TRP A 141 -1.82 -5.03 10.07
C TRP A 141 -0.29 -5.09 10.18
N ILE A 142 0.33 -4.25 11.01
CA ILE A 142 1.75 -4.37 11.36
C ILE A 142 2.04 -5.73 11.99
N ILE A 143 1.24 -6.13 13.00
CA ILE A 143 1.45 -7.40 13.71
C ILE A 143 1.17 -8.59 12.80
N ILE A 144 0.06 -8.57 12.06
CA ILE A 144 -0.30 -9.70 11.21
C ILE A 144 0.70 -9.88 10.08
N SER A 145 1.19 -8.81 9.47
CA SER A 145 2.13 -8.89 8.34
C SER A 145 3.51 -9.40 8.74
N VAL A 146 3.82 -9.57 10.03
CA VAL A 146 5.12 -10.10 10.49
C VAL A 146 5.47 -11.44 9.85
N HIS A 147 4.48 -12.25 9.48
CA HIS A 147 4.74 -13.51 8.78
C HIS A 147 5.52 -13.33 7.46
N LEU A 148 5.36 -12.22 6.74
CA LEU A 148 6.09 -11.98 5.48
C LEU A 148 7.60 -11.83 5.72
N LEU A 149 8.01 -11.29 6.87
CA LEU A 149 9.42 -11.14 7.23
C LEU A 149 10.14 -12.49 7.36
N ILE A 150 9.40 -13.59 7.57
CA ILE A 150 9.95 -14.92 7.77
C ILE A 150 9.90 -15.72 6.47
N TRP A 151 8.75 -15.67 5.78
CA TRP A 151 8.45 -16.57 4.67
C TRP A 151 8.88 -16.08 3.30
N GLU A 152 9.26 -14.81 3.13
CA GLU A 152 9.87 -14.36 1.88
C GLU A 152 11.29 -14.88 1.71
N SER A 153 11.54 -15.42 0.52
CA SER A 153 12.82 -15.97 0.07
C SER A 153 13.17 -15.44 -1.32
N ILE A 154 14.42 -15.71 -1.73
CA ILE A 154 14.91 -15.37 -3.08
C ILE A 154 15.10 -16.68 -3.83
N GLU A 155 14.29 -16.92 -4.85
CA GLU A 155 14.42 -18.07 -5.76
C GLU A 155 14.58 -17.59 -7.19
N ASN A 156 15.56 -18.14 -7.92
CA ASN A 156 15.88 -17.76 -9.31
C ASN A 156 16.12 -16.26 -9.51
N GLY A 157 16.75 -15.59 -8.54
CA GLY A 157 17.04 -14.16 -8.59
C GLY A 157 15.79 -13.27 -8.49
N ARG A 158 14.67 -13.81 -8.01
CA ARG A 158 13.45 -13.04 -7.73
C ARG A 158 13.11 -13.12 -6.26
N CYS A 159 12.65 -12.00 -5.71
CA CYS A 159 12.13 -11.91 -4.36
C CYS A 159 10.63 -12.23 -4.36
N GLY A 160 10.20 -13.15 -3.50
CA GLY A 160 8.79 -13.47 -3.37
C GLY A 160 8.50 -14.55 -2.35
N VAL A 161 7.24 -14.98 -2.36
CA VAL A 161 6.73 -16.07 -1.53
C VAL A 161 6.50 -17.28 -2.43
N TYR A 162 7.07 -18.43 -2.07
CA TYR A 162 7.06 -19.64 -2.89
C TYR A 162 6.34 -20.81 -2.20
N GLY A 163 6.02 -21.85 -2.98
CA GLY A 163 5.36 -23.06 -2.50
C GLY A 163 3.89 -22.90 -2.12
N ILE A 164 3.40 -23.82 -1.28
CA ILE A 164 2.00 -23.87 -0.80
C ILE A 164 1.64 -22.57 -0.06
N TYR A 165 2.59 -22.04 0.71
CA TYR A 165 2.41 -20.80 1.45
C TYR A 165 2.15 -19.60 0.53
N GLY A 166 2.83 -19.51 -0.62
CA GLY A 166 2.56 -18.48 -1.63
C GLY A 166 1.15 -18.54 -2.20
N GLN A 167 0.57 -19.75 -2.37
CA GLN A 167 -0.82 -19.90 -2.82
C GLN A 167 -1.81 -19.43 -1.77
N ILE A 168 -1.63 -19.85 -0.50
CA ILE A 168 -2.46 -19.40 0.62
C ILE A 168 -2.40 -17.88 0.78
N PHE A 169 -1.20 -17.32 0.69
CA PHE A 169 -0.98 -15.88 0.75
C PHE A 169 -1.66 -15.15 -0.41
N GLY A 170 -1.64 -15.72 -1.62
CA GLY A 170 -2.36 -15.18 -2.77
C GLY A 170 -3.86 -15.04 -2.53
N PHE A 171 -4.50 -16.06 -1.94
CA PHE A 171 -5.92 -15.97 -1.53
C PHE A 171 -6.14 -14.93 -0.44
N TYR A 172 -5.25 -14.87 0.54
CA TYR A 172 -5.30 -13.91 1.63
C TYR A 172 -5.22 -12.45 1.14
N VAL A 173 -4.40 -12.17 0.12
CA VAL A 173 -4.28 -10.82 -0.47
C VAL A 173 -5.53 -10.40 -1.25
N LEU A 174 -6.36 -11.34 -1.70
CA LEU A 174 -7.60 -11.04 -2.42
C LEU A 174 -8.79 -10.73 -1.49
N ILE A 175 -8.72 -11.17 -0.23
CA ILE A 175 -9.70 -10.91 0.82
C ILE A 175 -9.41 -9.55 1.46
#